data_AF-A0A352KMB8-F1
#
_entry.id   AF-A0A352KMB8-F1
#
_cell.length_a   1.000
_cell.length_b   1.000
_cell.length_c   1.000
_cell.angle_alpha   90.00
_cell.angle_beta   90.00
_cell.angle_gamma   90.00
#
_symmetry.space_group_name_H-M   'P 1'
#
loop_
_entity.id
_entity.type
_entity.pdbx_description
1 polymer ?
#
loop_
_entity_poly.entity_id
_entity_poly.type
_entity_poly.pdbx_seq_one_letter_code
_entity_poly.pdbx_strand_id
1 'polypeptide(L)' 'MATNLSIDTGLLEEALSIGGLSTKKDTVNQALKEYVQRRKQKQVIDLFGNLPADE' A
#
# COMPACT_ATOMS: atom_id res chain seq x y z
N MET A 1 -13.11 -12.19 5.46
CA MET A 1 -12.88 -12.81 6.78
C MET A 1 -12.41 -11.73 7.74
N ALA A 2 -12.88 -11.74 8.99
CA ALA A 2 -12.37 -10.83 10.02
C ALA A 2 -11.10 -11.43 10.60
N THR A 3 -9.96 -10.82 10.31
CA THR A 3 -8.68 -11.16 10.94
C THR A 3 -8.51 -10.24 12.13
N ASN A 4 -8.31 -10.80 13.33
CA ASN A 4 -8.10 -10.01 14.54
C ASN A 4 -6.67 -9.43 14.55
N LEU A 5 -6.43 -8.46 13.68
CA LEU A 5 -5.16 -7.74 13.60
C LEU A 5 -5.25 -6.51 14.49
N SER A 6 -4.29 -6.38 15.41
CA SER A 6 -4.14 -5.14 16.17
C SER A 6 -3.60 -4.06 15.24
N ILE A 7 -4.43 -3.03 14.99
CA ILE A 7 -4.09 -1.86 14.18
C ILE A 7 -4.11 -0.65 15.10
N ASP A 8 -3.12 0.24 14.94
CA ASP A 8 -3.13 1.53 15.62
C ASP A 8 -4.36 2.33 15.19
N THR A 9 -5.25 2.58 16.15
CA THR A 9 -6.52 3.25 15.89
C THR A 9 -6.34 4.72 15.54
N GLY A 10 -5.33 5.39 16.08
CA GLY A 10 -5.03 6.80 15.77
C GLY A 10 -4.57 6.93 14.33
N LEU A 11 -3.63 6.08 13.91
CA LEU A 11 -3.16 6.05 12.51
C LEU A 11 -4.29 5.72 11.53
N LEU A 12 -5.19 4.80 11.90
CA LEU A 12 -6.32 4.43 11.06
C LEU A 12 -7.34 5.56 10.90
N GLU A 13 -7.57 6.35 11.95
CA GLU A 13 -8.48 7.50 11.90
C GLU A 13 -7.88 8.67 11.11
N GLU A 14 -6.58 8.91 11.25
CA GLU A 14 -5.86 9.85 10.41
C GLU A 14 -5.92 9.45 8.93
N ALA A 15 -5.65 8.17 8.63
CA ALA A 15 -5.75 7.64 7.27
C ALA A 15 -7.18 7.72 6.70
N LEU A 16 -8.20 7.51 7.52
CA LEU A 16 -9.61 7.64 7.12
C LEU A 16 -9.94 9.11 6.79
N SER A 17 -9.48 10.04 7.63
CA SER A 17 -9.70 11.48 7.46
C SER A 17 -8.99 12.02 6.22
N ILE A 18 -7.71 11.67 6.02
CA ILE A 18 -6.91 12.11 4.87
C ILE A 18 -7.37 11.42 3.58
N GLY A 19 -7.71 10.13 3.66
CA GLY A 19 -8.13 9.33 2.52
C GLY A 19 -9.55 9.61 2.03
N GLY A 20 -10.37 10.31 2.82
CA GLY A 20 -11.75 10.64 2.46
C GLY A 20 -12.67 9.43 2.30
N LEU A 21 -12.32 8.30 2.92
CA LEU A 21 -13.06 7.05 2.80
C LEU A 21 -14.15 6.93 3.87
N SER A 22 -15.22 6.23 3.53
CA SER A 22 -16.38 6.08 4.43
C SER A 22 -16.17 5.01 5.51
N THR A 23 -15.24 4.07 5.33
CA THR A 23 -15.06 2.96 6.28
C THR A 23 -13.60 2.68 6.61
N LYS A 24 -13.39 2.27 7.87
CA LYS A 24 -12.09 1.77 8.36
C LYS A 24 -11.59 0.58 7.52
N LYS A 25 -12.49 -0.29 7.06
CA LYS A 25 -12.16 -1.45 6.21
C LYS A 25 -11.61 -1.01 4.84
N ASP A 26 -12.25 -0.03 4.20
CA ASP A 26 -11.81 0.45 2.89
C ASP A 26 -10.46 1.15 3.01
N THR A 27 -10.26 1.89 4.11
CA THR A 27 -8.98 2.55 4.43
C THR A 27 -7.85 1.55 4.55
N VAL A 28 -8.06 0.46 5.31
CA VAL A 28 -7.06 -0.60 5.46
C VAL A 28 -6.77 -1.27 4.11
N ASN A 29 -7.81 -1.61 3.34
CA ASN A 29 -7.63 -2.28 2.05
C ASN A 29 -6.90 -1.40 1.03
N GLN A 30 -7.23 -0.11 0.98
CA GLN A 30 -6.56 0.83 0.09
C GLN A 30 -5.09 1.01 0.50
N ALA A 31 -4.82 1.22 1.79
CA ALA A 31 -3.45 1.35 2.29
C ALA A 31 -2.58 0.12 1.96
N LEU A 32 -3.14 -1.09 2.11
CA LEU A 32 -2.46 -2.34 1.74
C LEU A 32 -2.22 -2.43 0.24
N LYS A 33 -3.21 -2.06 -0.59
CA LYS A 33 -3.07 -2.07 -2.05
C LYS A 33 -1.95 -1.13 -2.50
N GLU A 34 -1.93 0.09 -1.99
CA GLU A 34 -0.89 1.07 -2.30
C GLU A 34 0.49 0.60 -1.82
N TYR A 35 0.59 0.06 -0.61
CA TYR A 35 1.85 -0.47 -0.07
C TYR A 35 2.43 -1.58 -0.96
N VAL A 36 1.60 -2.52 -1.39
CA VAL A 36 2.02 -3.60 -2.31
C VAL A 36 2.40 -3.02 -3.67
N GLN A 37 1.60 -2.11 -4.23
CA GLN A 37 1.88 -1.50 -5.54
C GLN A 37 3.20 -0.73 -5.55
N ARG A 38 3.46 0.11 -4.53
CA ARG A 38 4.70 0.88 -4.40
C ARG A 38 5.93 -0.05 -4.34
N ARG A 39 5.82 -1.20 -3.65
CA ARG A 39 6.91 -2.19 -3.59
C ARG A 39 7.11 -2.93 -4.91
N LYS A 40 6.03 -3.29 -5.61
CA LYS A 40 6.13 -3.91 -6.95
C LYS A 40 6.77 -2.94 -7.94
N GLN A 41 6.40 -1.67 -7.93
CA GLN A 41 7.01 -0.65 -8.77
C GLN A 41 8.50 -0.47 -8.47
N LYS A 42 8.90 -0.48 -7.18
CA LYS A 42 10.31 -0.42 -6.82
C LYS A 42 11.11 -1.61 -7.37
N GLN A 43 10.55 -2.82 -7.34
CA GLN A 43 11.19 -3.99 -7.95
C GLN A 43 11.34 -3.84 -9.47
N VAL A 44 10.38 -3.21 -10.16
CA VAL A 44 10.51 -2.94 -11.60
C VAL A 44 11.69 -2.00 -11.89
N ILE A 45 11.93 -0.99 -11.05
CA ILE A 45 13.10 -0.10 -11.17
C ILE A 45 14.40 -0.90 -11.01
N ASP A 46 14.45 -1.82 -10.04
CA ASP A 46 15.63 -2.68 -9.84
C ASP A 46 15.88 -3.62 -11.04
N LEU A 47 14.84 -4.00 -11.79
CA LEU A 47 14.97 -4.78 -13.03
C LEU A 47 15.51 -3.95 -14.20
N PHE A 48 15.13 -2.67 -14.33
CA PHE A 48 15.67 -1.79 -15.38
C PHE A 48 17.19 -1.57 -15.25
N GLY A 49 17.73 -1.54 -14.03
CA GLY A 49 19.18 -1.44 -13.80
C GLY A 49 19.98 -2.69 -14.19
N ASN A 50 19.31 -3.81 -14.47
CA ASN A 50 19.91 -5.08 -14.85
C ASN A 50 19.56 -5.51 -16.28
N LEU A 51 18.80 -4.71 -17.03
CA LEU A 51 18.53 -5.03 -18.42
C LEU A 51 19.82 -4.79 -19.21
N PRO A 52 20.37 -5.80 -19.91
CA PRO A 52 21.47 -5.56 -20.83
C PRO A 52 21.00 -4.50 -21.83
N ALA A 53 21.81 -3.46 -22.03
CA ALA A 53 21.54 -2.51 -23.09
C ALA A 53 21.58 -3.28 -24.41
N ASP A 54 20.49 -3.24 -25.17
CA ASP A 54 20.51 -3.72 -26.55
C ASP A 54 21.42 -2.76 -27.34
N GLU A 55 22.52 -3.29 -27.89
CA GLU A 55 23.40 -2.59 -28.84
C GLU A 55 22.67 -2.15 -30.11
#